data_AF-A0A6M3KQJ4-F1
#
_entry.id   AF-A0A6M3KQJ4-F1
#
_cell.length_a   1.000
_cell.length_b   1.000
_cell.length_c   1.000
_cell.angle_alpha   90.00
_cell.angle_beta   90.00
_cell.angle_gamma   90.00
#
_symmetry.space_group_name_H-M   'P 1'
#
loop_
_entity.id
_entity.type
_entity.pdbx_description
1 polymer ?
#
loop_
_entity_poly.entity_id
_entity_poly.type
_entity_poly.pdbx_seq_one_letter_code
_entity_poly.pdbx_strand_id
1 'polypeptide(L)'
;MKTQKIEKTVKISDDISVRYKIEKSGQCEAGLSDDVLTTVSLYLPIQEGSGWKIMDKISFAERIEIMEEPLVEIWGNLIEQERMQSKKFLTEKYSQGFAEAESYILSEICKLSKALADRANALIKADDI
;
A
#
# COMPACT_ATOMS: atom_id res chain seq x y z
N MET A 1 -23.42 -3.69 -15.39
CA MET A 1 -23.08 -3.37 -13.98
C MET A 1 -21.78 -2.59 -13.97
N LYS A 2 -21.74 -1.36 -13.43
CA LYS A 2 -20.47 -0.65 -13.22
C LYS A 2 -19.79 -1.24 -11.98
N THR A 3 -18.69 -1.94 -12.15
CA THR A 3 -17.84 -2.37 -11.03
C THR A 3 -17.35 -1.10 -10.34
N GLN A 4 -17.79 -0.86 -9.11
CA GLN A 4 -17.23 0.22 -8.28
C GLN A 4 -15.78 -0.16 -8.00
N LYS A 5 -14.87 0.68 -8.49
CA LYS A 5 -13.44 0.62 -8.23
C LYS A 5 -12.97 2.02 -7.86
N ILE A 6 -12.07 2.11 -6.90
CA ILE A 6 -11.33 3.32 -6.59
C ILE A 6 -9.89 3.03 -6.99
N GLU A 7 -9.29 3.92 -7.76
CA GLU A 7 -7.88 3.85 -8.12
C GLU A 7 -7.32 5.26 -8.03
N LYS A 8 -6.29 5.45 -7.21
CA LYS A 8 -5.67 6.75 -6.98
C LYS A 8 -4.17 6.60 -6.89
N THR A 9 -3.47 7.68 -7.26
CA THR A 9 -2.03 7.84 -7.06
C THR A 9 -1.81 8.97 -6.07
N VAL A 10 -0.97 8.72 -5.07
CA VAL A 10 -0.62 9.68 -4.01
C VAL A 10 0.86 10.01 -4.15
N LYS A 11 1.16 11.29 -4.36
CA LYS A 11 2.53 11.81 -4.32
C LYS A 11 2.97 11.91 -2.85
N ILE A 12 4.03 11.21 -2.47
CA ILE A 12 4.61 11.24 -1.11
C ILE A 12 5.76 12.23 -1.03
N SER A 13 6.61 12.28 -2.06
CA SER A 13 7.70 13.25 -2.22
C SER A 13 7.91 13.57 -3.70
N ASP A 14 8.87 14.44 -4.04
CA ASP A 14 9.14 14.81 -5.43
C ASP A 14 9.49 13.62 -6.33
N ASP A 15 10.15 12.60 -5.77
CA ASP A 15 10.61 11.42 -6.50
C ASP A 15 9.76 10.16 -6.23
N ILE A 16 8.79 10.24 -5.32
CA ILE A 16 8.05 9.04 -4.85
C ILE A 16 6.55 9.29 -4.94
N SER A 17 5.90 8.51 -5.80
CA SER A 17 4.44 8.38 -5.86
C SER A 17 4.06 6.92 -5.65
N VAL A 18 2.97 6.68 -4.94
CA VAL A 18 2.42 5.34 -4.72
C VAL A 18 1.02 5.26 -5.29
N ARG A 19 0.70 4.14 -5.91
CA ARG A 19 -0.64 3.88 -6.43
C ARG A 19 -1.37 2.95 -5.49
N TYR A 20 -2.67 3.14 -5.34
CA TYR A 20 -3.51 2.17 -4.65
C TYR A 20 -4.83 1.95 -5.38
N LYS A 21 -5.41 0.77 -5.16
CA LYS A 21 -6.65 0.34 -5.78
C LYS A 21 -7.55 -0.32 -4.73
N ILE A 22 -8.83 0.04 -4.71
CA ILE A 22 -9.87 -0.61 -3.89
C ILE A 22 -10.94 -1.14 -4.84
N GLU A 23 -11.29 -2.42 -4.69
CA GLU A 23 -12.26 -3.07 -5.57
C GLU A 23 -13.18 -4.06 -4.84
N LYS A 24 -14.36 -4.28 -5.43
CA LYS A 24 -15.25 -5.37 -5.04
C LYS A 24 -14.60 -6.70 -5.41
N SER A 25 -14.54 -7.62 -4.45
CA SER A 25 -13.84 -8.91 -4.61
C SER A 25 -14.75 -10.12 -4.47
N GLY A 26 -16.03 -9.92 -4.18
CA GLY A 26 -17.04 -10.98 -4.11
C GLY A 26 -17.81 -10.96 -2.81
N GLN A 27 -18.32 -12.12 -2.44
CA GLN A 27 -19.11 -12.37 -1.23
C GLN A 27 -18.61 -13.67 -0.60
N CYS A 28 -18.85 -13.84 0.70
CA CYS A 28 -18.69 -15.12 1.37
C CYS A 28 -19.49 -16.23 0.67
N GLU A 29 -19.05 -17.48 0.86
CA GLU A 29 -19.76 -18.63 0.31
C GLU A 29 -21.19 -18.71 0.84
N ALA A 30 -22.11 -19.07 -0.05
CA ALA A 30 -23.52 -19.22 0.27
C ALA A 30 -23.69 -20.25 1.40
N GLY A 31 -24.33 -19.82 2.48
CA GLY A 31 -24.58 -20.65 3.67
C GLY A 31 -23.61 -20.42 4.84
N LEU A 32 -22.54 -19.64 4.66
CA LEU A 32 -21.63 -19.23 5.75
C LEU A 32 -21.92 -17.82 6.25
N SER A 33 -22.03 -16.85 5.34
CA SER A 33 -22.36 -15.46 5.65
C SER A 33 -22.83 -14.72 4.39
N ASP A 34 -23.62 -13.67 4.56
CA ASP A 34 -23.98 -12.73 3.50
C ASP A 34 -22.94 -11.60 3.34
N ASP A 35 -21.85 -11.62 4.11
CA ASP A 35 -20.82 -10.60 4.06
C ASP A 35 -20.14 -10.48 2.70
N VAL A 36 -19.83 -9.24 2.32
CA VAL A 36 -19.16 -8.89 1.09
C VAL A 36 -17.68 -8.61 1.30
N LEU A 37 -16.90 -8.91 0.28
CA LEU A 37 -15.45 -8.81 0.28
C LEU A 37 -14.99 -7.60 -0.54
N THR A 38 -14.18 -6.74 0.08
CA THR A 38 -13.50 -5.62 -0.57
C THR A 38 -12.00 -5.84 -0.48
N THR A 39 -11.26 -5.72 -1.58
CA THR A 39 -9.79 -5.79 -1.57
C THR A 39 -9.21 -4.40 -1.78
N VAL A 40 -8.19 -4.06 -0.99
CA VAL A 40 -7.30 -2.94 -1.26
C VAL A 40 -5.92 -3.44 -1.61
N SER A 41 -5.30 -2.81 -2.60
CA SER A 41 -3.94 -3.10 -3.06
C SER A 41 -3.12 -1.82 -3.04
N LEU A 42 -1.92 -1.88 -2.48
CA LEU A 42 -0.91 -0.84 -2.53
C LEU A 42 0.18 -1.24 -3.52
N TYR A 43 0.59 -0.31 -4.38
CA TYR A 43 1.65 -0.47 -5.36
C TYR A 43 2.79 0.49 -5.06
N LEU A 44 3.99 -0.07 -4.96
CA LEU A 44 5.23 0.64 -4.72
C LEU A 44 6.13 0.58 -5.95
N PRO A 45 6.79 1.71 -6.30
CA PRO A 45 7.68 1.77 -7.44
C PRO A 45 8.93 0.91 -7.22
N ILE A 46 9.38 0.26 -8.29
CA ILE A 46 10.66 -0.46 -8.32
C ILE A 46 11.79 0.45 -8.77
N GLN A 47 13.01 0.07 -8.46
CA GLN A 47 14.21 0.72 -9.00
C GLN A 47 14.58 0.12 -10.35
N GLU A 48 14.82 0.96 -11.35
CA GLU A 48 15.27 0.52 -12.67
C GLU A 48 16.58 -0.27 -12.55
N GLY A 49 16.66 -1.40 -13.26
CA GLY A 49 17.85 -2.26 -13.25
C GLY A 49 18.11 -3.02 -11.93
N SER A 50 17.25 -2.88 -10.91
CA SER A 50 17.48 -3.47 -9.57
C SER A 50 17.10 -4.95 -9.41
N GLY A 51 16.66 -5.61 -10.48
CA GLY A 51 16.12 -6.97 -10.39
C GLY A 51 14.80 -7.01 -9.63
N TRP A 52 13.91 -6.04 -9.90
CA TRP A 52 12.55 -5.95 -9.35
C TRP A 52 12.47 -5.58 -7.87
N LYS A 53 13.48 -4.89 -7.31
CA LYS A 53 13.44 -4.42 -5.92
C LYS A 53 12.69 -3.09 -5.84
N ILE A 54 12.06 -2.82 -4.70
CA ILE A 54 11.53 -1.48 -4.41
C ILE A 54 12.67 -0.46 -4.37
N MET A 55 12.39 0.83 -4.59
CA MET A 55 13.45 1.85 -4.57
C MET A 55 14.17 1.90 -3.21
N ASP A 56 15.50 2.04 -3.23
CA ASP A 56 16.31 2.15 -1.99
C ASP A 56 15.85 3.26 -1.04
N LYS A 57 15.24 4.33 -1.59
CA LYS A 57 14.65 5.42 -0.80
C LYS A 57 13.45 4.97 0.04
N ILE A 58 12.71 3.96 -0.42
CA ILE A 58 11.53 3.41 0.27
C ILE A 58 11.80 2.07 0.98
N SER A 59 12.99 1.49 0.87
CA SER A 59 13.40 0.32 1.67
C SER A 59 13.86 0.75 3.06
N PHE A 60 13.36 0.08 4.10
CA PHE A 60 13.67 0.40 5.52
C PHE A 60 14.19 -0.80 6.31
N ALA A 61 14.60 -1.89 5.64
CA ALA A 61 15.24 -3.05 6.27
C ALA A 61 14.51 -3.52 7.55
N GLU A 62 13.19 -3.75 7.42
CA GLU A 62 12.28 -4.22 8.49
C GLU A 62 11.97 -3.22 9.61
N ARG A 63 12.50 -1.99 9.59
CA ARG A 63 12.19 -0.98 10.61
C ARG A 63 10.76 -0.43 10.55
N ILE A 64 10.11 -0.61 9.41
CA ILE A 64 8.71 -0.23 9.24
C ILE A 64 7.94 -1.38 8.60
N GLU A 65 6.69 -1.53 8.99
CA GLU A 65 5.74 -2.45 8.38
C GLU A 65 4.69 -1.64 7.61
N ILE A 66 4.42 -2.08 6.38
CA ILE A 66 3.38 -1.54 5.51
C ILE A 66 2.56 -2.71 4.97
N MET A 67 1.24 -2.58 5.03
CA MET A 67 0.30 -3.64 4.66
C MET A 67 0.54 -4.94 5.45
N GLU A 68 0.88 -4.83 6.74
CA GLU A 68 1.20 -5.97 7.63
C GLU A 68 2.46 -6.76 7.24
N GLU A 69 3.30 -6.20 6.36
CA GLU A 69 4.58 -6.80 5.97
C GLU A 69 5.76 -5.84 6.19
N PRO A 70 6.92 -6.35 6.66
CA PRO A 70 8.14 -5.57 6.77
C PRO A 70 8.57 -4.99 5.41
N LEU A 71 8.86 -3.69 5.36
CA LEU A 71 9.22 -3.01 4.13
C LEU A 71 10.71 -3.21 3.78
N VAL A 72 11.01 -4.39 3.24
CA VAL A 72 12.31 -4.82 2.72
C VAL A 72 12.42 -4.62 1.20
N GLU A 73 13.62 -4.82 0.64
CA GLU A 73 13.89 -4.64 -0.80
C GLU A 73 12.95 -5.45 -1.72
N ILE A 74 12.52 -6.63 -1.27
CA ILE A 74 11.59 -7.52 -1.96
C ILE A 74 10.28 -7.56 -1.16
N TRP A 75 9.57 -6.45 -1.15
CA TRP A 75 8.26 -6.33 -0.50
C TRP A 75 7.14 -6.73 -1.46
N GLY A 76 6.14 -7.47 -0.99
CA GLY A 76 4.98 -7.88 -1.78
C GLY A 76 5.30 -8.65 -3.08
N ASN A 77 4.28 -8.74 -3.94
CA ASN A 77 4.32 -9.46 -5.21
C ASN A 77 4.71 -8.54 -6.36
N LEU A 78 5.44 -9.05 -7.36
CA LEU A 78 5.76 -8.31 -8.57
C LEU A 78 4.57 -8.34 -9.55
N ILE A 79 3.99 -7.17 -9.86
CA ILE A 79 2.90 -7.01 -10.83
C ILE A 79 3.22 -5.82 -11.74
N GLU A 80 3.21 -6.01 -13.06
CA GLU A 80 3.31 -4.92 -14.06
C GLU A 80 4.43 -3.89 -13.78
N GLN A 81 5.58 -4.36 -13.27
CA GLN A 81 6.74 -3.53 -12.89
C GLN A 81 6.58 -2.71 -11.59
N GLU A 82 5.63 -3.06 -10.74
CA GLU A 82 5.49 -2.53 -9.39
C GLU A 82 5.52 -3.68 -8.37
N ARG A 83 5.84 -3.34 -7.12
CA ARG A 83 5.62 -4.25 -6.00
C ARG A 83 4.27 -3.98 -5.38
N MET A 84 3.46 -5.01 -5.24
CA MET A 84 2.09 -4.91 -4.79
C MET A 84 1.82 -5.81 -3.59
N GLN A 85 1.17 -5.26 -2.58
CA GLN A 85 0.57 -6.04 -1.51
C GLN A 85 -0.92 -5.70 -1.38
N SER A 86 -1.71 -6.67 -0.97
CA SER A 86 -3.17 -6.56 -0.87
C SER A 86 -3.71 -7.01 0.47
N LYS A 87 -4.78 -6.36 0.93
CA LYS A 87 -5.55 -6.76 2.11
C LYS A 87 -7.03 -6.85 1.77
N LYS A 88 -7.70 -7.82 2.35
CA LYS A 88 -9.13 -8.06 2.20
C LYS A 88 -9.89 -7.60 3.45
N PHE A 89 -11.05 -7.00 3.21
CA PHE A 89 -11.99 -6.54 4.23
C PHE A 89 -13.31 -7.28 4.03
N LEU A 90 -13.76 -7.94 5.09
CA LEU A 90 -15.05 -8.63 5.13
C LEU A 90 -16.03 -7.75 5.92
N THR A 91 -17.12 -7.36 5.27
CA THR A 91 -18.10 -6.40 5.83
C THR A 91 -19.49 -6.74 5.36
N GLU A 92 -20.53 -6.32 6.09
CA GLU A 92 -21.93 -6.56 5.70
C GLU A 92 -22.33 -5.83 4.41
N LYS A 93 -21.65 -4.70 4.10
CA LYS A 93 -21.99 -3.82 2.96
C LYS A 93 -20.74 -3.31 2.27
N TYR A 94 -20.79 -3.27 0.94
CA TYR A 94 -19.66 -2.75 0.16
C TYR A 94 -19.31 -1.31 0.54
N SER A 95 -20.30 -0.45 0.82
CA SER A 95 -20.02 0.92 1.27
C SER A 95 -19.15 0.98 2.52
N GLN A 96 -19.36 0.06 3.46
CA GLN A 96 -18.55 -0.07 4.66
C GLN A 96 -17.15 -0.60 4.31
N GLY A 97 -17.08 -1.70 3.55
CA GLY A 97 -15.80 -2.27 3.11
C GLY A 97 -14.93 -1.28 2.33
N PHE A 98 -15.52 -0.43 1.49
CA PHE A 98 -14.79 0.65 0.80
C PHE A 98 -14.29 1.73 1.76
N ALA A 99 -15.09 2.15 2.74
CA ALA A 99 -14.69 3.15 3.72
C ALA A 99 -13.56 2.64 4.63
N GLU A 100 -13.65 1.39 5.09
CA GLU A 100 -12.61 0.75 5.90
C GLU A 100 -11.32 0.54 5.09
N ALA A 101 -11.43 0.03 3.86
CA ALA A 101 -10.30 -0.12 2.95
C ALA A 101 -9.61 1.21 2.64
N GLU A 102 -10.37 2.28 2.41
CA GLU A 102 -9.83 3.62 2.15
C GLU A 102 -9.16 4.21 3.40
N SER A 103 -9.77 4.09 4.57
CA SER A 103 -9.16 4.53 5.82
C SER A 103 -7.85 3.79 6.11
N TYR A 104 -7.85 2.47 5.93
CA TYR A 104 -6.68 1.63 6.12
C TYR A 104 -5.53 2.01 5.18
N ILE A 105 -5.78 2.08 3.87
CA ILE A 105 -4.71 2.36 2.90
C ILE A 105 -4.12 3.76 3.07
N LEU A 106 -4.94 4.75 3.44
CA LEU A 106 -4.45 6.08 3.75
C LEU A 106 -3.58 6.08 5.02
N SER A 107 -3.90 5.24 6.01
CA SER A 107 -3.06 5.07 7.20
C SER A 107 -1.71 4.42 6.86
N GLU A 108 -1.69 3.43 5.96
CA GLU A 108 -0.45 2.80 5.47
C GLU A 108 0.41 3.78 4.69
N ILE A 109 -0.19 4.57 3.79
CA ILE A 109 0.53 5.63 3.06
C ILE A 109 1.08 6.70 4.03
N CYS A 110 0.34 7.02 5.10
CA CYS A 110 0.80 7.94 6.13
C CYS A 110 2.03 7.41 6.89
N LYS A 111 2.04 6.11 7.25
CA LYS A 111 3.22 5.46 7.85
C LYS A 111 4.45 5.59 6.95
N LEU A 112 4.31 5.30 5.66
CA LEU A 112 5.39 5.41 4.68
C LEU A 112 5.88 6.86 4.54
N SER A 113 4.96 7.81 4.42
CA SER A 113 5.26 9.24 4.33
C SER A 113 6.05 9.73 5.54
N LYS A 114 5.60 9.35 6.75
CA LYS A 114 6.28 9.69 8.00
C LYS A 114 7.69 9.10 8.06
N ALA A 115 7.85 7.82 7.71
CA ALA A 115 9.15 7.16 7.71
C ALA A 115 10.16 7.85 6.76
N LEU A 116 9.69 8.29 5.59
CA LEU A 116 10.50 9.04 4.64
C LEU A 116 10.89 10.42 5.18
N ALA A 117 9.96 11.14 5.80
CA ALA A 117 10.23 12.43 6.44
C ALA A 117 11.23 12.29 7.60
N ASP A 118 11.07 11.27 8.44
CA ASP A 118 11.98 11.00 9.56
C ASP A 118 13.39 10.65 9.06
N ARG A 119 13.52 9.89 7.97
CA ARG A 119 14.79 9.62 7.29
C ARG A 119 15.44 10.90 6.77
N ALA A 120 14.69 11.77 6.08
CA ALA A 120 15.19 13.04 5.58
C ALA A 120 15.70 13.94 6.71
N ASN A 121 14.94 14.05 7.79
CA ASN A 121 15.33 14.81 8.99
C ASN A 121 16.58 14.23 9.66
N ALA A 122 16.73 12.90 9.69
CA ALA A 122 17.92 12.25 10.25
C ALA A 122 19.18 12.51 9.41
N LEU A 123 19.04 12.58 8.08
CA LEU A 123 20.15 12.93 7.17
C LEU A 123 20.61 14.38 7.37
N ILE A 124 19.67 15.34 7.43
CA ILE A 124 20.01 16.75 7.69
C ILE A 124 20.78 16.89 9.01
N LYS A 125 20.29 16.24 10.08
CA LYS A 125 20.98 16.27 11.39
C LYS A 125 22.35 15.62 11.38
N ALA A 126 22.60 14.66 10.49
CA ALA A 126 23.89 14.00 10.36
C ALA A 126 24.90 14.86 9.57
N ASP A 127 24.42 15.66 8.61
CA ASP A 127 25.25 16.56 7.81
C ASP A 127 25.63 17.86 8.56
N ASP A 128 24.85 18.26 9.57
CA ASP A 128 25.11 19.43 10.43
C ASP A 128 26.15 19.16 11.56
N ILE A 129 26.81 17.99 11.58
CA ILE A 129 27.87 17.58 12.54
C ILE A 129 29.22 17.50 11.83
#